data_AF-A0A9P8PZK1-F1
#
_entry.id   AF-A0A9P8PZK1-F1
#
_cell.length_a   1.000
_cell.length_b   1.000
_cell.length_c   1.000
_cell.angle_alpha   90.00
_cell.angle_beta   90.00
_cell.angle_gamma   90.00
#
_symmetry.space_group_name_H-M   'P 1'
#
loop_
_entity.id
_entity.type
_entity.pdbx_description
1 polymer ?
#
loop_
_entity_poly.entity_id
_entity_poly.type
_entity_poly.pdbx_seq_one_letter_code
_entity_poly.pdbx_strand_id
1 'polypeptide(L)'
;RLAIQQIVRAISRRSAYLAAVPLAAILMRTKALEGYHKEVEIGVDGSVVEYYPGFRSMIRHALALTPLGPDGERKIHVLIAKDGSGVGAALCASTVV
;
A
#
# COMPACT_ATOMS: atom_id res chain seq x y z
N ARG A 1 -9.75 24.58 -17.24
CA ARG A 1 -9.29 23.17 -17.30
C ARG A 1 -8.14 22.89 -16.34
N LEU A 2 -7.11 23.74 -16.28
CA LEU A 2 -5.97 23.58 -15.34
C LEU A 2 -6.38 23.52 -13.85
N ALA A 3 -7.27 24.41 -13.41
CA ALA A 3 -7.75 24.42 -12.02
C ALA A 3 -8.41 23.09 -11.60
N ILE A 4 -9.24 22.50 -12.46
CA ILE A 4 -9.89 21.21 -12.20
C ILE A 4 -8.83 20.11 -12.05
N GLN A 5 -7.82 20.08 -12.93
CA GLN A 5 -6.74 19.10 -12.84
C GLN A 5 -5.92 19.25 -11.55
N GLN A 6 -5.66 20.48 -11.11
CA GLN A 6 -4.96 20.74 -9.85
C GLN A 6 -5.75 20.23 -8.65
N ILE A 7 -7.06 20.51 -8.62
CA ILE A 7 -7.95 20.03 -7.55
C ILE A 7 -7.99 18.50 -7.53
N VAL A 8 -8.17 17.85 -8.69
CA VAL A 8 -8.21 16.38 -8.79
C VAL A 8 -6.89 15.76 -8.30
N ARG A 9 -5.75 16.32 -8.70
CA ARG A 9 -4.42 15.87 -8.26
C ARG A 9 -4.19 16.08 -6.76
N ALA A 10 -4.72 17.17 -6.19
CA ALA A 10 -4.63 17.42 -4.76
C ALA A 10 -5.47 16.42 -3.96
N ILE A 11 -6.70 16.12 -4.42
CA ILE A 11 -7.60 15.15 -3.77
C ILE A 11 -6.97 13.74 -3.81
N SER A 12 -6.47 13.31 -4.97
CA SER A 12 -5.89 11.98 -5.10
C SER A 12 -4.59 11.82 -4.32
N ARG A 13 -3.74 12.85 -4.29
CA ARG A 13 -2.54 12.87 -3.44
C ARG A 13 -2.90 12.74 -1.96
N ARG A 14 -3.86 13.53 -1.48
CA ARG A 14 -4.33 13.44 -0.08
C ARG A 14 -4.82 12.03 0.25
N SER A 15 -5.64 11.45 -0.63
CA SER A 15 -6.17 10.10 -0.45
C SER A 15 -5.06 9.05 -0.35
N ALA A 16 -4.09 9.07 -1.27
CA ALA A 16 -2.97 8.14 -1.26
C ALA A 16 -2.08 8.28 -0.01
N TYR A 17 -1.89 9.50 0.48
CA TYR A 17 -1.05 9.75 1.66
C TYR A 17 -1.73 9.24 2.92
N LEU A 18 -3.04 9.46 3.07
CA LEU A 18 -3.82 8.92 4.19
C LEU A 18 -3.88 7.38 4.14
N ALA A 19 -3.97 6.78 2.94
CA ALA A 19 -3.95 5.33 2.77
C ALA A 19 -2.61 4.69 3.18
N ALA A 20 -1.49 5.42 3.06
CA ALA A 20 -0.17 4.93 3.47
C ALA A 20 0.03 4.90 5.00
N VAL A 21 -0.71 5.73 5.76
CA VAL A 21 -0.59 5.82 7.23
C VAL A 21 -0.84 4.47 7.93
N PRO A 22 -1.96 3.75 7.72
CA PRO A 22 -2.18 2.47 8.39
C PRO A 22 -1.16 1.40 7.96
N LEU A 23 -0.70 1.42 6.71
CA LEU A 23 0.34 0.51 6.24
C LEU A 23 1.64 0.73 7.02
N ALA A 24 2.09 2.00 7.12
CA ALA A 24 3.28 2.34 7.88
C ALA A 24 3.15 1.98 9.36
N ALA A 25 1.99 2.27 9.96
CA ALA A 25 1.73 1.97 11.36
C ALA A 25 1.84 0.47 11.67
N ILE A 26 1.26 -0.40 10.82
CA ILE A 26 1.31 -1.85 10.99
C ILE A 26 2.75 -2.36 10.83
N LEU A 27 3.48 -1.89 9.82
CA LEU A 27 4.87 -2.28 9.58
C LEU A 27 5.78 -1.92 10.75
N MET A 28 5.60 -0.72 11.30
CA MET A 28 6.35 -0.26 12.48
C MET A 28 5.98 -1.08 13.72
N ARG A 29 4.68 -1.32 13.95
CA ARG A 29 4.20 -2.04 15.13
C ARG A 29 4.66 -3.50 15.17
N THR A 30 4.70 -4.13 14.01
CA THR A 30 5.10 -5.53 13.83
C THR A 30 6.60 -5.70 13.64
N LYS A 31 7.36 -4.60 13.51
CA LYS A 31 8.80 -4.62 13.21
C LYS A 31 9.10 -5.46 11.97
N ALA A 32 8.20 -5.40 10.97
CA ALA A 32 8.23 -6.28 9.80
C ALA A 32 9.52 -6.12 8.98
N LEU A 33 10.17 -4.96 9.04
CA LEU A 33 11.41 -4.66 8.31
C LEU A 33 12.70 -4.88 9.12
N GLU A 34 12.61 -5.32 10.38
CA GLU A 34 13.78 -5.67 11.18
C GLU A 34 14.33 -7.04 10.72
N GLY A 35 15.58 -7.05 10.24
CA GLY A 35 16.27 -8.23 9.74
C GLY A 35 17.22 -7.94 8.59
N TYR A 36 18.21 -8.82 8.39
CA TYR A 36 19.11 -8.77 7.24
C TYR A 36 18.38 -9.25 5.98
N HIS A 37 18.41 -8.45 4.90
CA HIS A 37 17.72 -8.73 3.62
C HIS A 37 16.22 -9.03 3.73
N LYS A 38 15.53 -8.41 4.68
CA LYS A 38 14.09 -8.59 4.85
C LYS A 38 13.29 -7.63 3.98
N GLU A 39 12.44 -8.17 3.12
CA GLU A 39 11.49 -7.45 2.28
C GLU A 39 10.05 -7.82 2.69
N VAL A 40 9.11 -6.92 2.42
CA VAL A 40 7.70 -7.11 2.77
C VAL A 40 6.83 -6.80 1.57
N GLU A 41 5.93 -7.72 1.26
CA GLU A 41 4.90 -7.53 0.25
C GLU A 41 3.57 -7.18 0.92
N ILE A 42 2.88 -6.17 0.37
CA ILE A 42 1.56 -5.76 0.81
C ILE A 42 0.58 -6.06 -0.32
N GLY A 43 -0.27 -7.05 -0.11
CA GLY A 43 -1.39 -7.36 -0.99
C GLY A 43 -2.49 -6.31 -0.85
N VAL A 44 -2.84 -5.65 -1.95
CA VAL A 44 -3.92 -4.66 -2.01
C VAL A 44 -4.93 -5.03 -3.09
N ASP A 45 -6.20 -4.79 -2.82
CA ASP A 45 -7.30 -4.97 -3.76
C ASP A 45 -8.19 -3.71 -3.75
N GLY A 46 -8.85 -3.44 -4.87
CA GLY A 46 -9.78 -2.34 -5.04
C GLY A 46 -9.47 -1.45 -6.25
N SER A 47 -10.53 -0.88 -6.83
CA SER A 47 -10.46 -0.15 -8.10
C SER A 47 -9.54 1.08 -8.07
N VAL A 48 -9.45 1.77 -6.93
CA VAL A 48 -8.60 2.98 -6.81
C VAL A 48 -7.12 2.63 -6.88
N VAL A 49 -6.68 1.61 -6.14
CA VAL A 49 -5.26 1.23 -6.11
C VAL A 49 -4.84 0.48 -7.38
N GLU A 50 -5.77 -0.22 -8.02
CA GLU A 50 -5.52 -0.94 -9.27
C GLU A 50 -5.54 -0.02 -10.50
N TYR A 51 -6.56 0.84 -10.66
CA TYR A 51 -6.80 1.55 -11.92
C TYR A 51 -6.48 3.05 -11.87
N TYR A 52 -6.40 3.70 -10.70
CA TYR A 52 -6.11 5.14 -10.68
C TYR A 52 -4.64 5.42 -11.03
N PRO A 53 -4.38 6.24 -12.07
CA PRO A 53 -3.02 6.46 -12.56
C PRO A 53 -2.15 7.14 -11.49
N GLY A 54 -1.04 6.49 -11.13
CA GLY A 54 -0.07 7.02 -10.17
C GLY A 54 -0.46 6.85 -8.70
N PHE A 55 -1.58 6.20 -8.36
CA PHE A 55 -1.99 6.04 -6.96
C PHE A 55 -0.97 5.23 -6.15
N ARG A 56 -0.52 4.07 -6.68
CA ARG A 56 0.54 3.25 -6.07
C ARG A 56 1.84 4.03 -5.88
N SER A 57 2.22 4.87 -6.85
CA SER A 57 3.41 5.72 -6.75
C SER A 57 3.26 6.76 -5.63
N MET A 58 2.08 7.36 -5.48
CA MET A 58 1.81 8.31 -4.39
C MET A 58 1.79 7.64 -3.01
N ILE A 59 1.29 6.40 -2.90
CA ILE A 59 1.39 5.60 -1.66
C ILE A 59 2.86 5.35 -1.30
N ARG A 60 3.65 4.87 -2.26
CA ARG A 60 5.09 4.63 -2.07
C ARG A 60 5.83 5.90 -1.64
N HIS A 61 5.55 7.03 -2.31
CA HIS A 61 6.06 8.33 -1.91
C HIS A 61 5.68 8.64 -0.45
N ALA A 62 4.41 8.49 -0.09
CA ALA A 62 3.95 8.77 1.27
C ALA A 62 4.62 7.85 2.30
N LEU A 63 4.82 6.57 2.00
CA LEU A 63 5.54 5.62 2.85
C LEU A 63 6.98 6.10 3.14
N ALA A 64 7.69 6.60 2.12
CA ALA A 64 9.04 7.16 2.30
C ALA A 64 9.07 8.40 3.21
N LEU A 65 7.96 9.15 3.32
CA LEU A 65 7.83 10.32 4.20
C LEU A 65 7.41 9.95 5.63
N THR A 66 6.98 8.71 5.87
CA THR A 66 6.67 8.24 7.24
C THR A 66 7.96 7.93 8.02
N PRO A 67 7.88 7.61 9.33
CA PRO A 67 9.06 7.24 10.11
C PRO A 67 9.81 5.98 9.61
N LEU A 68 9.24 5.23 8.67
CA LEU A 68 9.95 4.16 7.96
C LEU A 68 11.11 4.67 7.10
N GLY A 69 11.00 5.91 6.62
CA GLY A 69 11.97 6.55 5.75
C GLY A 69 12.10 5.92 4.36
N PRO A 70 13.00 6.47 3.52
CA PRO A 70 13.25 5.98 2.16
C PRO A 70 13.80 4.54 2.13
N ASP A 71 14.60 4.16 3.13
CA ASP A 71 15.20 2.82 3.19
C ASP A 71 14.16 1.75 3.55
N GLY A 72 13.18 2.11 4.40
CA GLY A 72 12.04 1.24 4.68
C GLY A 72 11.14 1.07 3.46
N GLU A 73 10.87 2.15 2.73
CA GLU A 73 10.07 2.13 1.50
C GLU A 73 10.65 1.21 0.42
N ARG A 74 11.98 1.22 0.23
CA ARG A 74 12.65 0.35 -0.75
C ARG A 74 12.44 -1.15 -0.50
N LYS A 75 12.20 -1.54 0.75
CA LYS A 75 11.95 -2.93 1.16
C LYS A 75 10.48 -3.32 1.04
N ILE A 76 9.59 -2.39 0.69
CA ILE A 76 8.14 -2.60 0.65
C ILE A 76 7.66 -2.68 -0.79
N HIS A 77 6.99 -3.77 -1.12
CA HIS A 77 6.39 -3.99 -2.44
C HIS A 77 4.86 -4.01 -2.33
N VAL A 78 4.20 -3.00 -2.90
CA VAL A 78 2.73 -2.94 -2.95
C VAL A 78 2.26 -3.70 -4.19
N LEU A 79 1.63 -4.87 -4.01
CA LEU A 79 1.22 -5.78 -5.08
C LEU A 79 -0.29 -5.94 -5.12
N ILE A 80 -0.86 -6.12 -6.32
CA ILE A 80 -2.30 -6.34 -6.48
C ILE A 80 -2.65 -7.80 -6.14
N ALA A 81 -3.54 -7.99 -5.17
CA ALA A 81 -4.10 -9.29 -4.81
C ALA A 81 -5.50 -9.44 -5.42
N LYS A 82 -5.62 -10.12 -6.56
CA LYS A 82 -6.91 -10.31 -7.24
C LYS A 82 -7.74 -11.39 -6.57
N ASP A 83 -9.06 -11.15 -6.52
CA ASP A 83 -10.06 -12.09 -5.99
C ASP A 83 -9.72 -12.63 -4.59
N GLY A 84 -9.39 -11.69 -3.69
CA GLY A 84 -9.15 -12.01 -2.28
C GLY A 84 -10.36 -12.61 -1.57
N SER A 85 -11.58 -12.39 -2.08
CA SER A 85 -12.80 -12.94 -1.51
C SER A 85 -13.00 -14.42 -1.83
N GLY A 86 -12.85 -14.84 -3.08
CA GLY A 86 -13.07 -16.24 -3.47
C GLY A 86 -11.87 -17.11 -3.11
N VAL A 87 -10.71 -16.78 -3.68
CA VAL A 87 -9.47 -17.53 -3.47
C VAL A 87 -9.04 -17.46 -2.01
N GLY A 88 -9.13 -16.28 -1.38
CA GLY A 88 -8.77 -16.12 0.02
C GLY A 88 -9.65 -16.93 0.96
N ALA A 89 -10.97 -16.97 0.75
CA ALA A 89 -11.86 -17.80 1.56
C ALA A 89 -11.56 -19.30 1.41
N ALA A 90 -11.28 -19.77 0.19
CA ALA A 90 -10.90 -21.16 -0.06
C ALA A 90 -9.59 -21.55 0.64
N LEU A 91 -8.57 -20.67 0.59
CA LEU A 91 -7.31 -20.88 1.30
C LEU A 91 -7.51 -20.89 2.82
N CYS A 92 -8.29 -19.96 3.37
CA CYS A 92 -8.62 -19.96 4.80
C CYS A 92 -9.33 -21.25 5.23
N ALA A 93 -10.33 -21.71 4.47
CA ALA A 93 -11.03 -22.96 4.78
C ALA A 93 -10.10 -24.19 4.73
N SER A 94 -9.13 -24.20 3.81
CA SER A 94 -8.12 -25.27 3.73
C SER A 94 -7.16 -25.30 4.92
N THR A 95 -6.88 -24.16 5.54
CA THR A 95 -5.95 -24.06 6.69
C THR A 95 -6.56 -24.43 8.04
N VAL A 96 -7.90 -24.46 8.14
CA VAL A 96 -8.58 -24.92 9.35
C VAL A 96 -8.72 -26.43 9.28
N VAL A 97 -7.77 -27.13 9.90
CA VAL A 97 -7.87 -28.55 10.26
C VAL A 97 -8.55 -28.68 11.60
#